data_AF-A0A348YA55-F1
#
_entry.id   AF-A0A348YA55-F1
#
_cell.length_a   1.000
_cell.length_b   1.000
_cell.length_c   1.000
_cell.angle_alpha   90.00
_cell.angle_beta   90.00
_cell.angle_gamma   90.00
#
_symmetry.space_group_name_H-M   'P 1'
#
loop_
_entity.id
_entity.type
_entity.pdbx_description
1 polymer ?
#
loop_
_entity_poly.entity_id
_entity_poly.type
_entity_poly.pdbx_seq_one_letter_code
_entity_poly.pdbx_strand_id
1 'polypeptide(L)'
;MSYSSLNSSTNNKSPKNKNPIRFGNIVAKGYLGLIYTLLYLPIIVLVVMSFNKSKIGYNWGGFSLKWYESLLNSQAMLDAFWHSILLGLVAATVSTIIGTLTALALHRYD
;
A
#
# COMPACT_ATOMS: atom_id res chain seq x y z
N MET A 1 49.69 -7.81 -49.55
CA MET A 1 48.32 -7.26 -49.67
C MET A 1 47.84 -6.95 -48.27
N SER A 2 47.93 -5.68 -47.87
CA SER A 2 47.78 -5.18 -46.50
C SER A 2 46.37 -4.59 -46.34
N TYR A 3 45.55 -5.17 -45.46
CA TYR A 3 44.26 -4.60 -45.06
C TYR A 3 44.14 -4.47 -43.52
N SER A 4 45.28 -4.42 -42.82
CA SER A 4 45.35 -4.33 -41.35
C SER A 4 45.46 -2.90 -40.81
N SER A 5 44.85 -1.92 -41.46
CA SER A 5 44.71 -0.55 -40.94
C SER A 5 43.56 0.12 -41.66
N LEU A 6 42.75 0.91 -40.94
CA LEU A 6 41.52 1.62 -41.36
C LEU A 6 40.23 0.95 -40.89
N ASN A 7 39.99 0.91 -39.59
CA ASN A 7 38.76 1.54 -39.04
C ASN A 7 38.82 1.61 -37.51
N SER A 8 39.78 2.37 -36.99
CA SER A 8 39.60 3.12 -35.75
C SER A 8 39.00 4.48 -36.16
N SER A 9 37.97 4.94 -35.44
CA SER A 9 37.32 6.28 -35.57
C SER A 9 35.97 6.35 -36.31
N THR A 10 34.94 5.68 -35.79
CA THR A 10 33.62 6.31 -35.70
C THR A 10 33.08 6.16 -34.28
N ASN A 11 33.59 7.06 -33.45
CA ASN A 11 33.06 7.54 -32.18
C ASN A 11 31.54 7.73 -32.23
N ASN A 12 30.77 6.66 -31.97
CA ASN A 12 29.34 6.75 -31.72
C ASN A 12 29.13 6.95 -30.22
N LYS A 13 29.35 8.18 -29.74
CA LYS A 13 28.76 8.62 -28.48
C LYS A 13 27.25 8.70 -28.70
N SER A 14 26.57 7.61 -28.34
CA SER A 14 25.11 7.59 -28.23
C SER A 14 24.68 8.81 -27.39
N PRO A 15 23.74 9.64 -27.88
CA PRO A 15 23.37 10.86 -27.18
C PRO A 15 22.87 10.49 -25.78
N LYS A 16 23.58 10.98 -24.75
CA LYS A 16 23.18 10.82 -23.35
C LYS A 16 21.80 11.49 -23.22
N ASN A 17 20.75 10.68 -23.25
CA ASN A 17 19.37 11.09 -23.03
C ASN A 17 19.28 11.69 -21.62
N LYS A 18 19.40 13.01 -21.54
CA LYS A 18 19.17 13.75 -20.31
C LYS A 18 17.67 13.90 -20.20
N ASN A 19 17.05 13.04 -19.38
CA ASN A 19 15.64 13.13 -19.03
C ASN A 19 15.28 14.59 -18.73
N PRO A 20 14.57 15.32 -19.62
CA PRO A 20 14.00 16.59 -19.21
C PRO A 20 12.96 16.20 -18.17
N ILE A 21 12.98 16.83 -16.98
CA ILE A 21 11.95 16.57 -15.98
C ILE A 21 10.62 16.96 -16.63
N ARG A 22 9.92 15.96 -17.17
CA ARG A 22 8.67 16.14 -17.92
C ARG A 22 7.68 16.67 -16.90
N PHE A 23 7.17 17.88 -17.11
CA PHE A 23 6.27 18.59 -16.17
C PHE A 23 5.14 17.69 -15.65
N GLY A 24 4.64 16.77 -16.48
CA GLY A 24 3.66 15.74 -16.11
C GLY A 24 4.09 14.84 -14.95
N ASN A 25 5.39 14.56 -14.78
CA ASN A 25 5.89 13.75 -13.66
C ASN A 25 5.83 14.50 -12.32
N ILE A 26 5.95 15.83 -12.32
CA ILE A 26 5.83 16.64 -11.09
C ILE A 26 4.36 16.73 -10.67
N VAL A 27 3.46 16.99 -11.62
CA VAL A 27 2.02 17.03 -11.38
C VAL A 27 1.51 15.65 -10.93
N ALA A 28 1.92 14.57 -11.59
CA ALA A 28 1.56 13.21 -11.20
C ALA A 28 2.07 12.86 -9.79
N LYS A 29 3.32 13.21 -9.46
CA LYS A 29 3.87 13.00 -8.11
C LYS A 29 3.13 13.82 -7.04
N GLY A 30 2.79 15.07 -7.34
CA GLY A 30 2.02 15.93 -6.45
C GLY A 30 0.60 15.38 -6.21
N TYR A 31 -0.07 14.95 -7.28
CA TYR A 31 -1.40 14.33 -7.20
C TYR A 31 -1.39 13.03 -6.38
N LEU A 32 -0.45 12.12 -6.64
CA LEU A 32 -0.28 10.90 -5.86
C LEU A 32 0.05 11.20 -4.40
N GLY A 33 0.95 12.16 -4.15
CA GLY A 33 1.28 12.61 -2.80
C GLY A 33 0.06 13.11 -2.05
N LEU A 34 -0.77 13.95 -2.68
CA LEU A 34 -1.99 14.48 -2.09
C LEU A 34 -3.01 13.37 -1.77
N ILE A 35 -3.22 12.40 -2.67
CA ILE A 35 -4.09 11.25 -2.40
C ILE A 35 -3.57 10.47 -1.18
N TYR A 36 -2.29 10.14 -1.16
CA TYR A 36 -1.70 9.40 -0.03
C TYR A 36 -1.83 10.19 1.27
N THR A 37 -1.55 11.49 1.26
CA THR A 37 -1.73 12.33 2.45
C THR A 37 -3.18 12.27 2.93
N LEU A 38 -4.17 12.45 2.06
CA LEU A 38 -5.58 12.39 2.45
C LEU A 38 -6.00 11.02 2.99
N LEU A 39 -5.43 9.94 2.46
CA LEU A 39 -5.72 8.57 2.88
C LEU A 39 -5.07 8.24 4.24
N TYR A 40 -3.83 8.66 4.44
CA TYR A 40 -3.06 8.35 5.66
C TYR A 40 -3.29 9.35 6.79
N LEU A 41 -3.63 10.61 6.52
CA LEU A 41 -3.88 11.62 7.54
C LEU A 41 -4.93 11.17 8.59
N PRO A 42 -6.13 10.66 8.22
CA PRO A 42 -7.09 10.19 9.22
C PRO A 42 -6.56 8.99 10.01
N ILE A 43 -5.80 8.10 9.37
CA ILE A 43 -5.18 6.94 10.04
C ILE A 43 -4.18 7.43 11.09
N ILE A 44 -3.34 8.41 10.76
CA ILE A 44 -2.37 9.00 11.70
C ILE A 44 -3.09 9.68 12.86
N VAL A 45 -4.15 10.45 12.59
CA VAL A 45 -4.97 11.08 13.64
C VAL A 45 -5.56 10.02 14.57
N LEU A 46 -6.09 8.93 14.04
CA LEU A 46 -6.62 7.83 14.85
C LEU A 46 -5.54 7.16 15.70
N VAL A 47 -4.34 6.97 15.17
CA VAL A 47 -3.20 6.43 15.91
C VAL A 47 -2.77 7.38 17.03
N VAL A 48 -2.65 8.68 16.77
CA VAL A 48 -2.32 9.68 17.81
C VAL A 48 -3.42 9.71 18.89
N MET A 49 -4.68 9.62 18.49
CA MET A 49 -5.82 9.58 19.41
C MET A 49 -5.93 8.27 20.19
N SER A 50 -5.44 7.13 19.68
CA SER A 50 -5.47 5.85 20.41
C SER A 50 -4.60 5.88 21.68
N PHE A 51 -3.58 6.73 21.69
CA PHE A 51 -2.74 6.99 22.86
C PHE A 51 -3.33 8.05 23.80
N ASN A 52 -4.49 8.64 23.50
CA ASN A 52 -5.12 9.63 24.37
C ASN A 52 -5.81 8.94 25.55
N LYS A 53 -5.45 9.34 26.78
CA LYS A 53 -6.11 8.88 28.01
C LYS A 53 -7.60 9.26 28.08
N SER A 54 -7.98 10.37 27.44
CA SER A 54 -9.36 10.88 27.42
C SER A 54 -10.26 10.00 26.55
N LYS A 55 -11.48 9.73 27.03
CA LYS A 55 -12.55 9.12 26.21
C LYS A 55 -13.09 10.06 25.13
N ILE A 56 -12.90 11.37 25.30
CA ILE A 56 -13.47 12.42 24.46
C ILE A 56 -12.31 13.12 23.74
N GLY A 57 -12.34 13.09 22.40
CA GLY A 57 -11.23 13.53 21.54
C GLY A 57 -10.87 15.03 21.60
N TYR A 58 -11.70 15.86 22.24
CA TYR A 58 -11.43 17.29 22.37
C TYR A 58 -10.45 17.67 23.49
N ASN A 59 -10.22 16.78 24.47
CA ASN A 59 -9.30 17.02 25.57
C ASN A 59 -8.11 16.07 25.49
N TRP A 60 -6.89 16.61 25.43
CA TRP A 60 -5.67 15.81 25.52
C TRP A 60 -5.41 15.41 26.97
N GLY A 61 -5.71 14.15 27.31
CA GLY A 61 -5.59 13.62 28.67
C GLY A 61 -4.18 13.09 29.02
N GLY A 62 -3.21 13.27 28.14
CA GLY A 62 -1.87 12.68 28.21
C GLY A 62 -1.76 11.33 27.50
N PHE A 63 -0.53 10.83 27.40
CA PHE A 63 -0.22 9.54 26.78
C PHE A 63 -0.68 8.37 27.67
N SER A 64 -1.41 7.42 27.09
CA SER A 64 -1.92 6.24 27.80
C SER A 64 -2.09 5.03 26.89
N LEU A 65 -1.75 3.85 27.40
CA LEU A 65 -1.99 2.55 26.77
C LEU A 65 -3.21 1.82 27.34
N LYS A 66 -4.00 2.50 28.19
CA LYS A 66 -5.14 1.91 28.92
C LYS A 66 -6.13 1.18 28.01
N TRP A 67 -6.37 1.70 26.82
CA TRP A 67 -7.30 1.11 25.85
C TRP A 67 -6.81 -0.23 25.31
N TYR A 68 -5.50 -0.36 25.10
CA TYR A 68 -4.87 -1.61 24.68
C TYR A 68 -4.93 -2.66 25.80
N GLU A 69 -4.69 -2.26 27.05
CA GLU A 69 -4.83 -3.18 28.20
C GLU A 69 -6.29 -3.62 28.41
N SER A 70 -7.24 -2.68 28.28
CA SER A 70 -8.67 -2.99 28.38
C SER A 70 -9.16 -3.90 27.26
N LEU A 71 -8.57 -3.79 26.06
CA LEU A 71 -8.84 -4.66 24.92
C LEU A 71 -8.39 -6.09 25.22
N LEU A 72 -7.18 -6.27 25.76
CA LEU A 72 -6.63 -7.58 26.08
C LEU A 72 -7.32 -8.27 27.26
N ASN A 73 -7.86 -7.50 28.21
CA ASN A 73 -8.64 -8.05 29.32
C ASN A 73 -10.11 -8.33 28.96
N SER A 74 -10.59 -7.91 27.79
CA SER A 74 -11.97 -8.15 27.36
C SER A 74 -12.07 -9.41 26.53
N GLN A 75 -12.53 -10.50 27.16
CA GLN A 75 -12.71 -11.79 26.48
C GLN A 75 -13.67 -11.70 25.29
N ALA A 76 -14.76 -10.94 25.42
CA ALA A 76 -15.70 -10.69 24.33
C ALA A 76 -15.03 -10.00 23.11
N MET A 77 -14.08 -9.10 23.35
CA MET A 77 -13.39 -8.38 22.28
C MET A 77 -12.35 -9.27 21.58
N LEU A 78 -11.66 -10.13 22.33
CA LEU A 78 -10.77 -11.15 21.80
C LEU A 78 -11.52 -12.23 20.99
N ASP A 79 -12.66 -12.68 21.48
CA ASP A 79 -13.50 -13.65 20.78
C ASP A 79 -14.01 -13.05 19.45
N ALA A 80 -14.49 -11.81 19.47
CA ALA A 80 -14.93 -11.12 18.26
C ALA A 80 -13.79 -10.96 17.23
N PHE A 81 -12.57 -10.67 17.69
CA PHE A 81 -11.39 -10.61 16.85
C PHE A 81 -11.10 -11.95 16.16
N TRP A 82 -11.14 -13.07 16.92
CA TRP A 82 -10.86 -14.39 16.37
C TRP A 82 -11.94 -14.86 15.40
N HIS A 83 -13.22 -14.60 15.73
CA HIS A 83 -14.33 -14.88 14.82
C HIS A 83 -14.19 -14.11 13.50
N SER A 84 -13.79 -12.84 13.55
CA SER A 84 -13.60 -12.02 12.35
C SER A 84 -12.49 -12.57 11.44
N ILE A 85 -11.37 -13.00 12.02
CA ILE A 85 -10.28 -13.64 11.28
C ILE A 85 -10.75 -14.94 10.64
N LEU A 86 -11.39 -15.82 11.42
CA LEU A 86 -11.84 -17.12 10.93
C LEU A 86 -12.84 -16.95 9.79
N LEU A 87 -13.88 -16.12 9.99
CA LEU A 87 -14.88 -15.84 8.97
C LEU A 87 -14.26 -15.20 7.73
N GLY A 88 -13.37 -14.23 7.91
CA GLY A 88 -12.67 -13.58 6.80
C GLY A 88 -11.84 -14.55 5.97
N LEU A 89 -11.11 -15.47 6.62
CA LEU A 89 -10.25 -16.44 5.95
C LEU A 89 -11.06 -17.49 5.20
N VAL A 90 -12.12 -18.01 5.83
CA VAL A 90 -13.06 -18.95 5.18
C VAL A 90 -13.71 -18.27 3.98
N ALA A 91 -14.23 -17.05 4.13
CA ALA A 91 -14.87 -16.30 3.05
C ALA A 91 -13.90 -16.01 1.90
N ALA A 92 -12.69 -15.54 2.20
CA ALA A 92 -11.66 -15.28 1.19
C ALA A 92 -11.25 -16.54 0.43
N THR A 93 -11.11 -17.67 1.14
CA THR A 93 -10.73 -18.95 0.53
C THR A 93 -11.82 -19.45 -0.42
N VAL A 94 -13.07 -19.49 0.05
CA VAL A 94 -14.22 -19.92 -0.77
C VAL A 94 -14.39 -18.99 -1.98
N SER A 95 -14.30 -17.67 -1.77
CA SER A 95 -14.37 -16.68 -2.84
C SER A 95 -13.26 -16.88 -3.88
N THR A 96 -12.03 -17.16 -3.44
CA THR A 96 -10.90 -17.41 -4.35
C THR A 96 -11.10 -18.68 -5.16
N ILE A 97 -11.60 -19.76 -4.57
CA ILE A 97 -11.88 -21.01 -5.28
C ILE A 97 -12.95 -20.79 -6.34
N ILE A 98 -14.08 -20.20 -5.96
CA ILE A 98 -15.19 -19.93 -6.88
C ILE A 98 -14.74 -18.98 -8.00
N GLY A 99 -14.04 -17.90 -7.66
CA GLY A 99 -13.53 -16.93 -8.62
C GLY A 99 -12.55 -17.56 -9.61
N THR A 100 -11.63 -18.41 -9.12
CA THR A 100 -10.66 -19.12 -9.96
C THR A 100 -11.35 -20.11 -10.89
N LEU A 101 -12.29 -20.92 -10.38
CA LEU A 101 -13.07 -21.86 -11.21
C LEU A 101 -13.87 -21.13 -12.28
N THR A 102 -14.49 -19.99 -11.93
CA THR A 102 -15.25 -19.16 -12.87
C THR A 102 -14.36 -18.60 -13.97
N ALA A 103 -13.18 -18.06 -13.61
CA ALA A 103 -12.21 -17.55 -14.57
C ALA A 103 -11.73 -18.63 -15.55
N LEU A 104 -11.47 -19.84 -15.07
CA LEU A 104 -11.07 -20.98 -15.90
C LEU A 104 -12.21 -21.45 -16.82
N ALA A 105 -13.45 -21.45 -16.33
CA ALA A 105 -14.61 -21.81 -17.14
C ALA A 105 -14.81 -20.81 -18.28
N LEU A 106 -14.83 -19.50 -17.98
CA LEU A 106 -14.96 -18.46 -19.00
C LEU A 106 -13.86 -18.56 -20.05
N HIS A 107 -12.59 -18.71 -19.63
CA HIS A 107 -11.47 -18.83 -20.56
C HIS A 107 -11.55 -20.06 -21.47
N ARG A 108 -12.25 -21.12 -21.06
CA ARG A 108 -12.43 -22.33 -21.89
C ARG A 108 -13.58 -22.22 -22.88
N TYR A 109 -14.60 -21.42 -22.57
CA TYR A 109 -15.79 -21.25 -23.40
C TYR A 109 -15.74 -20.01 -24.30
N ASP A 110 -14.78 -19.10 -24.09
CA ASP A 110 -14.30 -18.13 -25.07
C ASP A 110 -13.40 -18.80 -26.14
#